data_AF-A0A183FPL3-F1
#
_entry.id   AF-A0A183FPL3-F1
#
_cell.length_a   1.000
_cell.length_b   1.000
_cell.length_c   1.000
_cell.angle_alpha   90.00
_cell.angle_beta   90.00
_cell.angle_gamma   90.00
#
_symmetry.space_group_name_H-M   'P 1'
#
loop_
_entity.id
_entity.type
_entity.pdbx_description
1 polymer ?
#
loop_
_entity_poly.entity_id
_entity_poly.type
_entity_poly.pdbx_seq_one_letter_code
_entity_poly.pdbx_strand_id
1 'polypeptide(L)'
;LATDMSKHMSLLADLKTMVEAKKVAGNNVIVLDKYNDKIQVLQSMIHLADLSNPTKPIELYRQWNARILEEYWRQGDREKELGIEVSPMCDRGNVTIEKSQVRSVE
;
A
#
# COMPACT_ATOMS: atom_id res chain seq x y z
N LEU A 1 0.13 12.96 4.89
CA LEU A 1 -1.02 12.89 3.94
C LEU A 1 -1.50 11.44 3.87
N ALA A 2 -2.69 11.14 3.34
CA ALA A 2 -3.30 9.80 3.48
C ALA A 2 -2.68 8.69 2.63
N THR A 3 -1.84 9.01 1.64
CA THR A 3 -1.07 8.04 0.83
C THR A 3 0.33 7.75 1.38
N ASP A 4 0.68 8.37 2.51
CA ASP A 4 1.96 8.15 3.18
C ASP A 4 1.96 6.75 3.82
N MET A 5 2.84 5.86 3.35
CA MET A 5 2.93 4.49 3.84
C MET A 5 3.28 4.39 5.32
N SER A 6 3.89 5.41 5.93
CA SER A 6 4.10 5.46 7.38
C SER A 6 2.79 5.52 8.19
N LYS A 7 1.67 5.89 7.53
CA LYS A 7 0.32 5.99 8.13
C LYS A 7 -0.56 4.78 7.84
N HIS A 8 -0.06 3.78 7.12
CA HIS A 8 -0.87 2.62 6.72
C HIS A 8 -1.51 1.92 7.92
N MET A 9 -0.74 1.64 8.98
CA MET A 9 -1.25 0.92 10.16
C MET A 9 -2.30 1.70 10.94
N SER A 10 -2.18 3.03 11.03
CA SER A 10 -3.22 3.86 11.67
C SER A 10 -4.50 3.87 10.84
N LEU A 11 -4.38 4.08 9.52
CA LEU A 11 -5.55 4.07 8.62
C LEU A 11 -6.29 2.73 8.64
N LEU A 12 -5.55 1.61 8.74
CA LEU A 12 -6.12 0.27 8.83
C LEU A 12 -6.85 0.05 10.17
N ALA A 13 -6.26 0.48 11.29
CA ALA A 13 -6.87 0.36 12.62
C ALA A 13 -8.17 1.17 12.72
N ASP A 14 -8.16 2.40 12.20
CA ASP A 14 -9.33 3.27 12.18
C ASP A 14 -10.45 2.65 11.32
N LEU A 15 -10.12 2.14 10.13
CA LEU A 15 -11.08 1.49 9.24
C LEU A 15 -11.69 0.22 9.88
N LYS A 16 -10.88 -0.62 10.53
CA LYS A 16 -11.38 -1.81 11.26
C LYS A 16 -12.38 -1.42 12.35
N THR A 17 -12.04 -0.41 13.15
CA THR A 17 -12.91 0.10 14.22
C THR A 17 -14.24 0.60 13.64
N MET A 18 -14.21 1.31 12.51
CA MET A 18 -15.41 1.79 11.84
C MET A 18 -16.28 0.63 11.33
N VAL A 19 -15.68 -0.40 10.73
CA VAL A 19 -16.41 -1.58 10.22
C VAL A 19 -17.13 -2.30 11.37
N GLU A 20 -16.46 -2.56 12.48
CA GLU A 20 -17.07 -3.20 13.65
C GLU A 20 -18.24 -2.37 14.21
N ALA A 21 -18.07 -1.05 14.32
CA ALA A 21 -19.15 -0.17 14.81
C ALA A 21 -20.37 -0.14 13.87
N LYS A 22 -20.15 -0.16 12.54
CA LYS A 22 -21.23 -0.07 11.54
C LYS A 22 -21.90 -1.42 11.27
N LYS A 23 -21.20 -2.55 11.45
CA LYS A 23 -21.73 -3.92 11.25
C LYS A 23 -22.89 -4.25 12.21
N VAL A 24 -22.88 -3.65 13.41
CA VAL A 24 -23.93 -3.80 14.42
C VAL A 24 -25.27 -3.17 13.99
N ALA A 25 -25.28 -2.24 13.02
CA ALA A 25 -26.47 -1.51 12.60
C ALA A 25 -27.39 -2.26 11.61
N GLY A 26 -27.02 -3.47 11.16
CA GLY A 26 -27.91 -4.42 10.48
C GLY A 26 -28.39 -4.06 9.05
N ASN A 27 -28.03 -2.89 8.51
CA ASN A 27 -28.39 -2.49 7.15
C ASN A 27 -27.24 -2.73 6.16
N ASN A 28 -27.57 -3.19 4.94
CA ASN A 28 -26.62 -3.39 3.83
C ASN A 28 -26.03 -2.09 3.26
N VAL A 29 -26.36 -0.93 3.85
CA VAL A 29 -25.93 0.40 3.40
C VAL A 29 -25.19 1.07 4.55
N ILE A 30 -23.94 1.48 4.29
CA ILE A 30 -23.13 2.24 5.24
C ILE A 30 -23.61 3.69 5.24
N VAL A 31 -24.20 4.12 6.36
CA VAL A 31 -24.59 5.53 6.56
C VAL A 31 -23.42 6.29 7.17
N LEU A 32 -22.94 7.35 6.51
CA LEU A 32 -21.82 8.18 6.95
C LEU A 32 -22.30 9.62 7.16
N ASP A 33 -22.87 9.92 8.33
CA ASP A 33 -23.46 11.25 8.57
C ASP A 33 -22.42 12.28 9.02
N LYS A 34 -21.44 11.84 9.80
CA LYS A 34 -20.40 12.71 10.36
C LYS A 34 -19.33 13.00 9.31
N TYR A 35 -18.86 14.24 9.26
CA TYR A 35 -17.74 14.63 8.40
C TYR A 35 -16.50 13.75 8.64
N ASN A 36 -16.19 13.45 9.91
CA ASN A 36 -15.05 12.61 10.28
C ASN A 36 -15.16 11.18 9.72
N ASP A 37 -16.37 10.61 9.71
CA ASP A 37 -16.59 9.29 9.11
C ASP A 37 -16.36 9.34 7.59
N LYS A 38 -16.88 10.37 6.92
CA LYS A 38 -16.72 10.56 5.47
C LYS A 38 -15.26 10.73 5.08
N ILE A 39 -14.53 11.62 5.77
CA ILE A 39 -13.12 11.89 5.43
C ILE A 39 -12.25 10.66 5.68
N GLN A 40 -12.49 9.92 6.76
CA GLN A 40 -11.76 8.69 7.04
C GLN A 40 -11.98 7.64 5.94
N VAL A 41 -13.23 7.42 5.50
CA VAL A 41 -13.51 6.48 4.40
C VAL A 41 -12.84 6.93 3.10
N LEU A 42 -12.91 8.21 2.75
CA LEU A 42 -12.27 8.73 1.54
C LEU A 42 -10.74 8.59 1.59
N GLN A 43 -10.12 8.86 2.74
CA GLN A 43 -8.69 8.66 2.93
C GLN A 43 -8.30 7.20 2.79
N SER A 44 -9.04 6.28 3.42
CA SER A 44 -8.83 4.84 3.26
C SER A 44 -9.03 4.39 1.81
N MET A 45 -10.05 4.90 1.10
CA MET A 45 -10.30 4.57 -0.30
C MET A 45 -9.13 4.96 -1.21
N ILE A 46 -8.60 6.18 -1.04
CA ILE A 46 -7.46 6.66 -1.83
C ILE A 46 -6.21 5.83 -1.51
N HIS A 47 -5.96 5.53 -0.23
CA HIS A 47 -4.84 4.68 0.19
C HIS A 47 -4.92 3.27 -0.40
N LEU A 48 -6.10 2.66 -0.39
CA LEU A 48 -6.33 1.34 -0.99
C LEU A 48 -6.22 1.37 -2.51
N ALA A 49 -6.62 2.47 -3.16
CA ALA A 49 -6.44 2.64 -4.59
C ALA A 49 -4.94 2.65 -4.96
N ASP A 50 -4.12 3.32 -4.16
CA ASP A 50 -2.65 3.36 -4.33
C ASP A 50 -2.02 1.98 -4.15
N LEU A 51 -2.52 1.19 -3.20
CA LEU A 51 -2.10 -0.19 -2.94
C LEU A 51 -2.82 -1.24 -3.80
N SER A 52 -3.63 -0.85 -4.79
CA SER A 52 -4.51 -1.78 -5.50
C SER A 52 -3.80 -2.67 -6.52
N ASN A 53 -2.51 -2.46 -6.79
CA ASN A 53 -1.78 -3.17 -7.85
C ASN A 53 -1.86 -4.70 -7.76
N PRO A 54 -1.69 -5.35 -6.59
CA PRO A 54 -1.81 -6.80 -6.45
C PRO A 54 -3.23 -7.34 -6.64
N THR A 55 -4.25 -6.46 -6.58
CA THR A 55 -5.67 -6.84 -6.76
C THR A 55 -6.12 -6.84 -8.22
N LYS A 56 -5.27 -6.34 -9.13
CA LYS A 56 -5.56 -6.30 -10.58
C LYS A 56 -5.27 -7.66 -11.23
N PRO A 57 -5.83 -7.94 -12.42
CA PRO A 57 -5.48 -9.13 -13.20
C PRO A 57 -3.96 -9.30 -13.32
N ILE A 58 -3.49 -10.55 -13.26
CA ILE A 58 -2.07 -10.90 -13.12
C ILE A 58 -1.17 -10.22 -14.16
N GLU A 59 -1.64 -10.06 -15.40
CA GLU A 59 -0.87 -9.41 -16.46
C GLU A 59 -0.67 -7.90 -16.24
N LEU A 60 -1.61 -7.22 -15.58
CA LEU A 60 -1.45 -5.83 -15.15
C LEU A 60 -0.55 -5.73 -13.93
N TYR A 61 -0.77 -6.60 -12.94
CA TYR A 61 0.03 -6.61 -11.73
C TYR A 61 1.51 -6.84 -12.03
N ARG A 62 1.84 -7.77 -12.94
CA ARG A 62 3.22 -8.02 -13.40
C ARG A 62 3.89 -6.76 -13.95
N GLN A 63 3.17 -5.96 -14.74
CA GLN A 63 3.70 -4.71 -15.30
C GLN A 63 3.97 -3.67 -14.21
N TRP A 64 3.06 -3.52 -13.25
CA TRP A 64 3.27 -2.61 -12.11
C TRP A 64 4.45 -3.06 -11.24
N ASN A 65 4.56 -4.37 -10.99
CA ASN A 65 5.66 -4.92 -10.21
C ASN A 65 7.02 -4.73 -10.92
N ALA A 66 7.09 -4.92 -12.23
CA ALA A 66 8.32 -4.65 -12.99
C ALA A 66 8.75 -3.18 -12.87
N ARG A 67 7.79 -2.24 -12.95
CA ARG A 67 8.07 -0.80 -12.85
C ARG A 67 8.57 -0.39 -11.46
N ILE A 68 7.97 -0.91 -10.38
CA ILE A 68 8.40 -0.54 -9.03
C ILE A 68 9.77 -1.13 -8.68
N LEU A 69 10.07 -2.36 -9.15
CA LEU A 69 11.40 -2.95 -8.99
C LEU A 69 12.47 -2.18 -9.77
N GLU A 70 12.15 -1.76 -11.00
CA GLU A 70 13.05 -0.91 -11.78
C GLU A 70 13.35 0.41 -11.03
N GLU A 71 12.34 1.03 -10.44
CA GLU A 71 12.52 2.24 -9.62
C GLU A 71 13.44 2.00 -8.41
N TYR A 72 13.21 0.92 -7.66
CA TYR A 72 14.06 0.54 -6.54
C TYR A 72 15.51 0.27 -6.96
N TRP A 73 15.72 -0.41 -8.07
CA TRP A 73 17.07 -0.67 -8.56
C TRP A 73 17.79 0.58 -9.04
N ARG A 74 17.06 1.55 -9.60
CA ARG A 74 17.62 2.86 -9.96
C ARG A 74 18.00 3.67 -8.71
N GLN A 75 17.21 3.59 -7.65
CA GLN A 75 17.56 4.16 -6.36
C GLN A 75 18.83 3.51 -5.81
N GLY A 76 18.90 2.18 -5.80
CA GLY A 76 20.06 1.44 -5.30
C GLY A 76 21.35 1.71 -6.07
N ASP A 77 21.28 1.87 -7.39
CA ASP A 77 22.43 2.29 -8.20
C ASP A 77 22.93 3.67 -7.76
N ARG A 78 22.02 4.62 -7.55
CA ARG A 78 22.37 5.98 -7.11
C ARG A 78 22.93 6.02 -5.69
N GLU A 79 22.43 5.17 -4.80
CA GLU A 79 22.97 4.99 -3.45
C GLU A 79 24.42 4.48 -3.51
N LYS A 80 24.71 3.50 -4.38
CA LYS A 80 26.07 2.99 -4.63
C LYS A 80 26.99 4.08 -5.18
N GLU A 81 26.53 4.86 -6.17
CA GLU A 81 27.30 5.97 -6.75
C GLU A 81 27.65 7.05 -5.71
N LEU A 82 26.75 7.30 -4.77
CA LEU A 82 26.96 8.26 -3.68
C LEU A 82 27.78 7.68 -2.52
N GLY A 83 28.14 6.39 -2.56
CA GLY A 83 28.89 5.72 -1.51
C GLY A 83 28.11 5.56 -0.19
N ILE A 84 26.78 5.56 -0.25
CA ILE A 84 25.91 5.32 0.91
C ILE A 84 25.41 3.87 0.92
N GLU A 85 24.94 3.43 2.08
CA GLU A 85 24.36 2.10 2.23
C GLU A 85 23.11 1.96 1.34
N VAL A 86 23.03 0.84 0.60
CA VAL A 86 21.91 0.56 -0.30
C VAL A 86 20.69 0.20 0.52
N SER A 87 19.59 0.88 0.26
CA SER A 87 18.31 0.66 0.93
C SER A 87 17.84 -0.78 0.73
N PRO A 88 17.14 -1.37 1.72
CA PRO A 88 16.49 -2.67 1.55
C PRO A 88 15.67 -2.69 0.25
N MET A 89 15.66 -3.82 -0.45
CA MET A 89 14.96 -4.02 -1.73
C MET A 89 15.55 -3.30 -2.95
N CYS A 90 16.50 -2.38 -2.77
CA CYS A 90 17.07 -1.59 -3.85
C CYS A 90 18.28 -2.26 -4.53
N ASP A 91 18.82 -3.35 -3.96
CA ASP A 91 19.92 -4.09 -4.55
C ASP A 91 19.46 -5.20 -5.52
N ARG A 92 19.59 -4.97 -6.82
CA ARG A 92 19.25 -5.95 -7.86
C ARG A 92 20.02 -7.28 -7.76
N GLY A 93 21.16 -7.31 -7.06
CA GLY A 93 21.97 -8.52 -6.86
C GLY A 93 21.50 -9.44 -5.72
N ASN A 94 20.60 -8.96 -4.85
CA ASN A 94 20.25 -9.62 -3.60
C ASN A 94 18.72 -9.76 -3.37
N VAL A 95 17.90 -9.40 -4.36
CA VAL A 95 16.43 -9.43 -4.23
C VAL A 95 15.84 -10.67 -4.88
N THR A 96 15.17 -11.51 -4.10
CA THR A 96 14.25 -12.53 -4.64
C THR A 96 12.88 -11.89 -4.87
N ILE A 97 12.58 -11.56 -6.13
CA ILE A 97 11.33 -10.88 -6.55
C ILE A 97 10.07 -11.58 -6.02
N GLU A 98 10.06 -12.91 -6.02
CA GLU A 98 8.91 -13.70 -5.60
C GLU A 98 8.65 -13.55 -4.09
N LYS A 99 9.71 -13.57 -3.27
CA LYS A 99 9.59 -13.46 -1.80
C LYS A 99 9.18 -12.06 -1.36
N SER A 100 9.61 -11.03 -2.10
CA SER A 100 9.25 -9.67 -1.76
C SER A 100 7.80 -9.33 -2.10
N GLN A 101 7.27 -9.88 -3.19
CA GLN A 101 5.88 -9.69 -3.56
C GLN A 101 4.91 -10.45 -2.63
N VAL A 102 5.26 -11.68 -2.22
CA VAL A 102 4.47 -12.42 -1.23
C VAL A 102 4.37 -11.62 0.07
N ARG A 103 5.49 -11.07 0.57
CA ARG A 103 5.51 -10.25 1.79
C ARG A 103 4.71 -8.94 1.68
N SER A 104 4.56 -8.38 0.48
CA SER A 104 3.80 -7.14 0.30
C SER A 104 2.28 -7.37 0.27
N VAL A 105 1.85 -8.62 0.03
CA VAL A 105 0.44 -9.02 -0.05
C VAL A 105 -0.04 -9.67 1.25
N GLU A 106 0.86 -10.31 2.00
CA GLU A 106 0.64 -10.83 3.37
C GLU A 106 0.62 -9.73 4.43
#